data_AF-A0A7Z9A1E8-F1
#
_entry.id   AF-A0A7Z9A1E8-F1
#
_cell.length_a   1.000
_cell.length_b   1.000
_cell.length_c   1.000
_cell.angle_alpha   90.00
_cell.angle_beta   90.00
_cell.angle_gamma   90.00
#
_symmetry.space_group_name_H-M   'P 1'
#
loop_
_entity.id
_entity.type
_entity.pdbx_description
1 polymer ?
#
loop_
_entity_poly.entity_id
_entity_poly.type
_entity_poly.pdbx_seq_one_letter_code
_entity_poly.pdbx_strand_id
1 'polypeptide(L)'
;MHFAFAIFFAVLYCVVAEYWPKIKLWQGVAFGIVLDILFHVIIMPAMGVVPAPWNQPFGEHFSEFFGHILWLWSIELVRRDLRNRITGEPDAEYPVTAR
;
A
#
# COMPACT_ATOMS: atom_id res chain seq x y z
N MET A 1 0.95 -7.67 -16.06
CA MET A 1 0.79 -8.03 -14.63
C MET A 1 0.87 -6.82 -13.70
N HIS A 2 1.94 -6.01 -13.72
CA HIS A 2 2.14 -4.87 -12.81
C HIS A 2 0.91 -3.97 -12.56
N PHE A 3 0.24 -3.48 -13.62
CA PHE A 3 -0.93 -2.60 -13.44
C PHE A 3 -2.14 -3.29 -12.79
N ALA A 4 -2.43 -4.53 -13.17
CA ALA A 4 -3.56 -5.27 -12.59
C ALA A 4 -3.30 -5.59 -11.11
N PHE A 5 -2.06 -5.96 -10.78
CA PHE A 5 -1.61 -6.13 -9.39
C PHE A 5 -1.80 -4.84 -8.60
N ALA A 6 -1.29 -3.71 -9.12
CA ALA A 6 -1.41 -2.43 -8.45
C ALA A 6 -2.87 -2.00 -8.25
N ILE A 7 -3.73 -2.12 -9.26
CA ILE A 7 -5.14 -1.77 -9.15
C ILE A 7 -5.83 -2.65 -8.11
N PHE A 8 -5.62 -3.97 -8.17
CA PHE A 8 -6.24 -4.90 -7.23
C PHE A 8 -5.89 -4.58 -5.79
N PHE A 9 -4.59 -4.44 -5.47
CA PHE A 9 -4.14 -4.17 -4.11
C PHE A 9 -4.48 -2.75 -3.65
N ALA A 10 -4.53 -1.76 -4.55
CA ALA A 10 -5.00 -0.41 -4.22
C ALA A 10 -6.48 -0.42 -3.81
N VAL A 11 -7.35 -1.07 -4.59
CA VAL A 11 -8.78 -1.20 -4.27
C VAL A 11 -8.97 -1.98 -2.98
N LEU A 12 -8.27 -3.12 -2.82
CA LEU A 12 -8.30 -3.91 -1.60
C LEU A 12 -7.89 -3.08 -0.39
N TYR A 13 -6.78 -2.35 -0.47
CA TYR A 13 -6.31 -1.46 0.59
C TYR A 13 -7.37 -0.42 0.94
N CYS A 14 -7.93 0.28 -0.06
CA CYS A 14 -8.95 1.31 0.18
C CYS A 14 -10.21 0.76 0.86
N VAL A 15 -10.68 -0.42 0.48
CA VAL A 15 -11.85 -1.05 1.11
C VAL A 15 -11.54 -1.48 2.54
N VAL A 16 -10.42 -2.17 2.76
CA VAL A 16 -10.06 -2.66 4.11
C VAL A 16 -9.74 -1.49 5.05
N ALA A 17 -9.19 -0.38 4.54
CA ALA A 17 -8.86 0.81 5.33
C ALA A 17 -10.07 1.47 6.01
N GLU A 18 -11.28 1.32 5.44
CA GLU A 18 -12.51 1.82 6.06
C GLU A 18 -12.94 1.01 7.29
N TYR A 19 -12.68 -0.30 7.29
CA TYR A 19 -13.09 -1.20 8.37
C TYR A 19 -11.99 -1.47 9.38
N TRP A 20 -10.72 -1.41 8.94
CA TRP A 20 -9.56 -1.69 9.77
C TRP A 20 -8.52 -0.56 9.69
N PRO A 21 -8.71 0.54 10.43
CA PRO A 21 -7.86 1.74 10.31
C PRO A 21 -6.37 1.51 10.59
N LYS A 22 -6.01 0.46 11.35
CA LYS A 22 -4.61 0.12 11.65
C LYS A 22 -3.76 -0.12 10.40
N ILE A 23 -4.35 -0.51 9.27
CA ILE A 23 -3.59 -0.70 8.02
C ILE A 23 -3.08 0.63 7.44
N LYS A 24 -3.69 1.76 7.84
CA LYS A 24 -3.29 3.11 7.42
C LYS A 24 -2.06 3.63 8.17
N LEU A 25 -1.39 2.79 8.96
CA LEU A 25 -0.19 3.15 9.71
C LEU A 25 0.83 3.85 8.81
N TRP A 26 1.32 5.01 9.28
CA TRP A 26 2.21 5.91 8.53
C TRP A 26 1.67 6.28 7.15
N GLN A 27 0.35 6.53 7.07
CA GLN A 27 -0.34 6.86 5.83
C GLN A 27 -0.15 5.74 4.77
N GLY A 28 -0.33 4.48 5.17
CA GLY A 28 -0.26 3.33 4.26
C GLY A 28 1.16 2.84 3.95
N VAL A 29 2.21 3.57 4.36
CA VAL A 29 3.62 3.18 4.14
C VAL A 29 3.93 1.79 4.71
N ALA A 30 3.46 1.51 5.92
CA ALA A 30 3.71 0.20 6.55
C ALA A 30 3.10 -0.95 5.73
N PHE A 31 1.93 -0.73 5.12
CA PHE A 31 1.29 -1.72 4.25
C PHE A 31 2.07 -1.91 2.94
N GLY A 32 2.59 -0.82 2.35
CA GLY A 32 3.47 -0.88 1.17
C GLY A 32 4.72 -1.73 1.42
N ILE A 33 5.39 -1.54 2.56
CA ILE A 33 6.55 -2.34 2.97
C ILE A 33 6.20 -3.82 3.10
N VAL A 34 5.05 -4.14 3.70
CA VAL A 34 4.60 -5.53 3.82
C VAL A 34 4.35 -6.15 2.44
N LEU A 35 3.75 -5.43 1.50
CA LEU A 35 3.54 -5.93 0.14
C LEU A 35 4.85 -6.14 -0.61
N ASP A 36 5.80 -5.22 -0.51
CA ASP A 36 7.14 -5.37 -1.11
C ASP A 36 7.82 -6.66 -0.63
N ILE A 37 7.90 -6.86 0.69
CA ILE A 37 8.49 -8.08 1.27
C ILE A 37 7.72 -9.32 0.81
N LEU A 38 6.39 -9.28 0.86
CA LEU A 38 5.57 -10.44 0.52
C LEU A 38 5.74 -10.84 -0.95
N PHE A 39 5.76 -9.90 -1.88
CA PHE A 39 5.79 -10.19 -3.30
C PHE A 39 7.21 -10.23 -3.88
N HIS A 40 8.02 -9.21 -3.64
CA HIS A 40 9.33 -9.07 -4.26
C HIS A 40 10.41 -9.89 -3.55
N VAL A 41 10.27 -10.15 -2.26
CA VAL A 41 11.25 -10.95 -1.48
C VAL A 41 10.84 -12.42 -1.35
N ILE A 42 9.53 -12.72 -1.30
CA ILE A 42 9.04 -14.08 -0.99
C ILE A 42 8.33 -14.73 -2.19
N ILE A 43 7.15 -14.24 -2.57
CA ILE A 43 6.26 -14.95 -3.50
C ILE A 43 6.84 -15.01 -4.93
N MET A 44 7.26 -13.89 -5.50
CA MET A 44 7.76 -13.87 -6.88
C MET A 44 9.05 -14.68 -7.04
N PRO A 45 10.04 -14.59 -6.12
CA PRO A 45 11.17 -15.51 -6.12
C PRO A 45 10.78 -16.98 -5.99
N ALA A 46 9.86 -17.31 -5.07
CA ALA A 46 9.40 -18.69 -4.86
C ALA A 46 8.67 -19.27 -6.09
N MET A 47 8.00 -18.41 -6.87
CA MET A 47 7.34 -18.78 -8.12
C MET A 47 8.30 -18.79 -9.33
N GLY A 48 9.57 -18.39 -9.16
CA GLY A 48 10.54 -18.27 -10.25
C GLY A 48 10.23 -17.15 -11.24
N VAL A 49 9.41 -16.17 -10.85
CA VAL A 49 9.07 -15.01 -11.69
C VAL A 49 10.24 -14.02 -11.75
N VAL A 50 10.99 -13.90 -10.65
CA VAL A 50 12.22 -13.11 -10.55
C VAL A 50 13.33 -13.94 -9.89
N PRO A 51 14.62 -13.57 -10.06
CA PRO A 51 15.72 -14.23 -9.34
C PRO A 51 15.54 -14.11 -7.83
N ALA A 52 16.17 -15.03 -7.08
CA ALA A 52 16.24 -14.93 -5.62
C ALA A 52 16.80 -13.56 -5.18
N PRO A 53 16.37 -13.00 -4.04
CA PRO A 53 16.75 -11.63 -3.64
C PRO A 53 18.27 -11.40 -3.61
N TRP A 54 19.06 -12.37 -3.14
CA TRP A 54 20.52 -12.27 -3.11
C TRP A 54 21.20 -12.31 -4.48
N ASN A 55 20.46 -12.58 -5.56
CA ASN A 55 20.93 -12.57 -6.94
C ASN A 55 20.43 -11.35 -7.74
N GLN A 56 19.73 -10.42 -7.10
CA GLN A 56 19.22 -9.20 -7.75
C GLN A 56 20.18 -8.02 -7.54
N PRO A 57 20.27 -7.07 -8.48
CA PRO A 57 21.04 -5.85 -8.29
C PRO A 57 20.47 -5.00 -7.14
N PHE A 58 21.33 -4.29 -6.40
CA PHE A 58 20.89 -3.39 -5.33
C PHE A 58 19.87 -2.33 -5.81
N GLY A 59 20.04 -1.83 -7.04
CA GLY A 59 19.11 -0.85 -7.62
C GLY A 59 17.68 -1.37 -7.71
N GLU A 60 17.50 -2.67 -7.93
CA GLU A 60 16.18 -3.32 -7.98
C GLU A 60 15.53 -3.24 -6.59
N HIS A 61 16.21 -3.74 -5.55
CA HIS A 61 15.72 -3.67 -4.17
C HIS A 61 15.39 -2.26 -3.72
N PHE A 62 16.26 -1.31 -4.05
CA PHE A 62 16.05 0.09 -3.70
C PHE A 62 14.80 0.64 -4.40
N SER A 63 14.69 0.42 -5.71
CA SER A 63 13.56 0.92 -6.49
C SER A 63 12.24 0.29 -6.10
N GLU A 64 12.20 -1.02 -5.83
CA GLU A 64 10.99 -1.73 -5.45
C GLU A 64 10.51 -1.35 -4.06
N PHE A 65 11.42 -1.29 -3.09
CA PHE A 65 11.09 -0.92 -1.71
C PHE A 65 10.52 0.50 -1.63
N PHE A 66 11.24 1.48 -2.18
CA PHE A 66 10.76 2.88 -2.19
C PHE A 66 9.56 3.08 -3.13
N GLY A 67 9.50 2.31 -4.22
CA GLY A 67 8.36 2.27 -5.13
C GLY A 67 7.08 1.89 -4.40
N HIS A 68 7.10 0.81 -3.61
CA HIS A 68 5.94 0.36 -2.82
C HIS A 68 5.55 1.35 -1.71
N ILE A 69 6.54 1.94 -1.05
CA ILE A 69 6.30 3.00 -0.05
C ILE A 69 5.55 4.17 -0.68
N LEU A 70 6.11 4.75 -1.76
CA LEU A 70 5.53 5.93 -2.41
C LEU A 70 4.19 5.61 -3.07
N TRP A 71 4.05 4.41 -3.63
CA TRP A 71 2.83 3.94 -4.25
C TRP A 71 1.67 3.87 -3.24
N LEU A 72 1.84 3.17 -2.10
CA LEU A 72 0.78 3.07 -1.09
C LEU A 72 0.53 4.39 -0.37
N TRP A 73 1.59 5.15 -0.10
CA TRP A 73 1.46 6.48 0.51
C TRP A 73 0.59 7.41 -0.35
N SER A 74 0.85 7.43 -1.67
CA SER A 74 0.07 8.24 -2.61
C SER A 74 -1.39 7.79 -2.67
N ILE A 75 -1.65 6.48 -2.66
CA ILE A 75 -3.01 5.93 -2.60
C ILE A 75 -3.73 6.39 -1.33
N GLU A 76 -3.09 6.30 -0.17
CA GLU A 76 -3.70 6.69 1.10
C GLU A 76 -4.01 8.18 1.16
N LEU A 77 -3.13 9.04 0.66
CA LEU A 77 -3.38 10.47 0.55
C LEU A 77 -4.63 10.76 -0.30
N VAL A 78 -4.75 10.12 -1.45
CA VAL A 78 -5.89 10.31 -2.37
C VAL A 78 -7.16 9.71 -1.78
N ARG A 79 -7.10 8.50 -1.21
CA ARG A 79 -8.25 7.84 -0.54
C ARG A 79 -8.80 8.74 0.55
N ARG A 80 -7.93 9.25 1.41
CA ARG A 80 -8.28 10.15 2.52
C ARG A 80 -8.92 11.45 2.04
N ASP A 81 -8.31 12.13 1.06
CA ASP A 81 -8.83 13.39 0.52
C ASP A 81 -10.21 13.18 -0.14
N LEU A 82 -10.35 12.15 -0.99
CA LEU A 82 -11.62 11.84 -1.64
C LEU A 82 -12.70 11.47 -0.63
N ARG A 83 -12.40 10.60 0.33
CA ARG A 83 -13.34 10.21 1.38
C ARG A 83 -13.86 11.44 2.12
N ASN A 84 -12.96 12.28 2.63
CA ASN A 84 -13.34 13.45 3.44
C ASN A 84 -14.20 14.44 2.64
N ARG A 85 -13.92 14.62 1.34
CA ARG A 85 -14.72 15.49 0.47
C ARG A 85 -16.09 14.92 0.11
N ILE A 86 -16.18 13.61 -0.08
CA ILE A 86 -17.41 12.94 -0.49
C ILE A 86 -18.36 12.77 0.69
N THR A 87 -17.85 12.38 1.86
CA THR A 87 -18.68 12.11 3.04
C THR A 87 -18.88 13.33 3.94
N GLY A 88 -17.96 14.29 3.91
CA GLY A 88 -17.92 15.39 4.87
C GLY A 88 -17.47 14.97 6.28
N GLU A 89 -17.14 13.69 6.47
CA GLU A 89 -16.77 13.10 7.75
C GLU A 89 -15.24 12.98 7.89
N PRO A 90 -14.67 13.13 9.10
CA PRO A 90 -13.26 12.82 9.35
C PRO A 90 -12.99 11.31 9.13
N ASP A 91 -11.72 10.93 8.96
CA ASP A 91 -11.34 9.52 8.85
C ASP A 91 -11.88 8.69 10.02
N ALA A 92 -12.18 7.41 9.76
CA ALA A 92 -12.80 6.49 10.72
C ALA A 92 -12.07 6.37 12.09
N GLU A 93 -10.81 6.78 12.18
CA GLU A 93 -10.04 6.78 13.43
C GLU A 93 -10.20 8.04 14.28
N TYR A 94 -10.76 9.12 13.73
CA TYR A 94 -11.04 10.34 14.46
C TYR A 94 -12.54 10.45 14.71
N PRO A 95 -12.98 10.64 15.97
CA PRO A 95 -14.39 10.80 16.28
C PRO A 95 -14.93 12.06 15.60
N VAL A 96 -16.16 11.97 15.09
CA VAL A 96 -16.94 13.14 14.68
C VAL A 96 -17.25 13.92 15.94
N THR A 97 -16.39 14.87 16.32
CA THR A 97 -16.73 15.82 17.37
C THR A 97 -17.94 16.60 16.86
N ALA A 98 -19.07 16.47 17.56
CA ALA A 98 -20.26 17.26 17.29
C ALA A 98 -19.84 18.74 17.16
N ARG A 99 -20.12 19.33 15.99
CA ARG A 99 -19.94 20.77 15.75
C ARG A 99 -20.85 21.57 16.66
#